data_AF-A0ABD6Q9I7-F1
#
_entry.id   AF-A0ABD6Q9I7-F1
#
_cell.length_a   1.000
_cell.length_b   1.000
_cell.length_c   1.000
_cell.angle_alpha   90.00
_cell.angle_beta   90.00
_cell.angle_gamma   90.00
#
_symmetry.space_group_name_H-M   'P 1'
#
loop_
_entity.id
_entity.type
_entity.pdbx_description
1 polymer ?
#
loop_
_entity_poly.entity_id
_entity_poly.type
_entity_poly.pdbx_seq_one_letter_code
_entity_poly.pdbx_strand_id
1 'polypeptide(L)'
;MKHAIRAGLAAAALGLALFSSPRIAAADDTALTNLVALASQRLALAEPVARWKWANGKPIEDRPREAALLTSVEKRATQAGIDPAFARRFFEDQITASKDVQNALFATWRATRPPAGTPPDLATSTRPKLDRLTQAMLTGLAQVEPLRAAPDCQMRLARSIANWKALTRYDANQAQALNTALSHVCAAGGASAIG
;
A
#
# COMPACT_ATOMS: atom_id res chain seq x y z
N MET A 1 55.83 56.96 -17.16
CA MET A 1 54.61 57.39 -16.44
C MET A 1 53.40 56.74 -17.07
N LYS A 2 52.66 55.96 -16.27
CA LYS A 2 51.23 55.61 -16.35
C LYS A 2 50.76 54.60 -17.43
N HIS A 3 50.37 53.44 -16.89
CA HIS A 3 49.44 52.41 -17.39
C HIS A 3 48.17 53.02 -18.03
N ALA A 4 47.35 52.38 -18.88
CA ALA A 4 46.92 50.98 -18.85
C ALA A 4 46.22 50.57 -20.16
N ILE A 5 46.34 49.27 -20.47
CA ILE A 5 45.50 48.51 -21.41
C ILE A 5 44.20 48.13 -20.69
N ARG A 6 43.03 48.26 -21.35
CA ARG A 6 41.87 47.31 -21.31
C ARG A 6 40.56 47.93 -21.84
N ALA A 7 39.92 47.23 -22.79
CA ALA A 7 38.48 46.99 -22.93
C ALA A 7 38.30 46.16 -24.22
N GLY A 8 37.65 45.00 -24.31
CA GLY A 8 36.83 44.23 -23.39
C GLY A 8 35.95 43.34 -24.29
N LEU A 9 36.37 42.09 -24.53
CA LEU A 9 35.57 41.08 -25.24
C LEU A 9 34.48 40.57 -24.28
N ALA A 10 33.23 40.94 -24.52
CA ALA A 10 32.08 40.35 -23.84
C ALA A 10 31.47 39.27 -24.75
N ALA A 11 31.97 38.04 -24.63
CA ALA A 11 31.28 36.86 -25.14
C ALA A 11 30.25 36.41 -24.09
N ALA A 12 28.98 36.72 -24.31
CA ALA A 12 27.89 36.22 -23.49
C ALA A 12 27.65 34.74 -23.80
N ALA A 13 28.19 33.85 -22.96
CA ALA A 13 27.92 32.42 -23.03
C ALA A 13 26.49 32.13 -22.56
N LEU A 14 25.67 31.62 -23.47
CA LEU A 14 24.31 31.15 -23.24
C LEU A 14 24.36 29.86 -22.41
N GLY A 15 24.18 29.98 -21.09
CA GLY A 15 24.10 28.82 -20.19
C GLY A 15 22.81 28.05 -20.41
N LEU A 16 22.90 26.89 -21.09
CA LEU A 16 21.83 25.89 -21.10
C LEU A 16 21.60 25.40 -19.66
N ALA A 17 20.53 25.85 -19.03
CA ALA A 17 20.03 25.25 -17.80
C ALA A 17 19.57 23.82 -18.13
N LEU A 18 20.36 22.83 -17.68
CA LEU A 18 19.98 21.43 -17.70
C LEU A 18 18.77 21.25 -16.77
N PHE A 19 17.58 21.06 -17.35
CA PHE A 19 16.40 20.65 -16.61
C PHE A 19 16.63 19.26 -16.00
N SER A 20 16.72 19.22 -14.68
CA SER A 20 16.75 17.98 -13.90
C SER A 20 15.52 17.10 -14.21
N SER A 21 15.77 15.81 -14.41
CA SER A 21 14.93 14.88 -15.17
C SER A 21 13.62 14.42 -14.47
N PRO A 22 12.50 14.26 -15.21
CA PRO A 22 11.21 13.73 -14.70
C PRO A 22 11.17 12.20 -14.49
N ARG A 23 12.26 11.47 -14.73
CA ARG A 23 12.25 10.00 -14.73
C ARG A 23 12.12 9.35 -13.34
N ILE A 24 12.67 9.99 -12.31
CA ILE A 24 12.65 9.45 -10.94
C ILE A 24 11.23 9.52 -10.35
N ALA A 25 10.56 10.67 -10.49
CA ALA A 25 9.18 10.85 -10.02
C ALA A 25 8.18 9.85 -10.64
N ALA A 26 8.34 9.54 -11.94
CA ALA A 26 7.48 8.57 -12.63
C ALA A 26 7.68 7.12 -12.13
N ALA A 27 8.93 6.73 -11.86
CA ALA A 27 9.25 5.41 -11.30
C ALA A 27 8.71 5.28 -9.86
N ASP A 28 8.86 6.33 -9.08
CA ASP A 28 8.37 6.37 -7.70
C ASP A 28 6.82 6.32 -7.66
N ASP A 29 6.12 7.00 -8.58
CA ASP A 29 4.65 6.93 -8.70
C ASP A 29 4.18 5.52 -9.10
N THR A 30 5.00 4.82 -9.88
CA THR A 30 4.76 3.42 -10.24
C THR A 30 4.87 2.51 -9.02
N ALA A 31 5.85 2.73 -8.13
CA ALA A 31 6.01 1.96 -6.90
C ALA A 31 4.79 2.09 -5.97
N LEU A 32 4.31 3.33 -5.74
CA LEU A 32 3.11 3.59 -4.94
C LEU A 32 1.86 2.95 -5.57
N THR A 33 1.69 3.11 -6.89
CA THR A 33 0.54 2.53 -7.61
C THR A 33 0.53 1.01 -7.54
N ASN A 34 1.69 0.37 -7.69
CA ASN A 34 1.83 -1.09 -7.55
C ASN A 34 1.50 -1.55 -6.13
N LEU A 35 1.93 -0.82 -5.10
CA LEU A 35 1.60 -1.14 -3.71
C LEU A 35 0.09 -1.03 -3.44
N VAL A 36 -0.57 0.02 -3.95
CA VAL A 36 -2.03 0.19 -3.87
C VAL A 36 -2.75 -0.99 -4.52
N ALA A 37 -2.31 -1.41 -5.72
CA ALA A 37 -2.88 -2.55 -6.43
C ALA A 37 -2.77 -3.84 -5.63
N LEU A 38 -1.60 -4.12 -5.03
CA LEU A 38 -1.37 -5.30 -4.20
C LEU A 38 -2.22 -5.30 -2.92
N ALA A 39 -2.32 -4.15 -2.24
CA ALA A 39 -3.18 -4.01 -1.07
C ALA A 39 -4.65 -4.26 -1.42
N SER A 40 -5.11 -3.72 -2.55
CA SER A 40 -6.47 -3.96 -3.06
C SER A 40 -6.73 -5.43 -3.37
N GLN A 41 -5.78 -6.12 -4.05
CA GLN A 41 -5.88 -7.56 -4.33
C GLN A 41 -5.93 -8.40 -3.05
N ARG A 42 -5.11 -8.05 -2.05
CA ARG A 42 -5.12 -8.74 -0.75
C ARG A 42 -6.43 -8.51 -0.01
N LEU A 43 -6.95 -7.30 -0.06
CA LEU A 43 -8.22 -6.94 0.57
C LEU A 43 -9.40 -7.67 -0.06
N ALA A 44 -9.39 -7.90 -1.38
CA ALA A 44 -10.41 -8.69 -2.06
C ALA A 44 -10.50 -10.15 -1.56
N LEU A 45 -9.42 -10.69 -0.98
CA LEU A 45 -9.45 -12.01 -0.33
C LEU A 45 -10.18 -12.01 1.02
N ALA A 46 -10.60 -10.86 1.55
CA ALA A 46 -11.40 -10.79 2.77
C ALA A 46 -12.77 -11.46 2.60
N GLU A 47 -13.41 -11.35 1.42
CA GLU A 47 -14.70 -12.00 1.16
C GLU A 47 -14.63 -13.53 1.23
N PRO A 48 -13.74 -14.25 0.50
CA PRO A 48 -13.66 -15.70 0.63
C PRO A 48 -13.27 -16.16 2.04
N VAL A 49 -12.45 -15.39 2.78
CA VAL A 49 -12.17 -15.65 4.20
C VAL A 49 -13.45 -15.51 5.04
N ALA A 50 -14.21 -14.42 4.85
CA ALA A 50 -15.47 -14.18 5.55
C ALA A 50 -16.45 -15.34 5.30
N ARG A 51 -16.63 -15.73 4.04
CA ARG A 51 -17.56 -16.81 3.67
C ARG A 51 -17.18 -18.14 4.32
N TRP A 52 -15.88 -18.48 4.30
CA TRP A 52 -15.39 -19.70 4.97
C TRP A 52 -15.60 -19.64 6.48
N LYS A 53 -15.27 -18.52 7.13
CA LYS A 53 -15.46 -18.37 8.58
C LYS A 53 -16.93 -18.45 8.98
N TRP A 54 -17.81 -17.80 8.21
CA TRP A 54 -19.25 -17.88 8.42
C TRP A 54 -19.75 -19.32 8.32
N ALA A 55 -19.41 -20.03 7.24
CA ALA A 55 -19.83 -21.41 7.02
C ALA A 55 -19.32 -22.40 8.09
N ASN A 56 -18.17 -22.09 8.72
CA ASN A 56 -17.54 -22.94 9.73
C ASN A 56 -17.72 -22.44 11.17
N GLY A 57 -18.55 -21.42 11.40
CA GLY A 57 -18.76 -20.83 12.73
C GLY A 57 -17.47 -20.32 13.39
N LYS A 58 -16.50 -19.83 12.62
CA LYS A 58 -15.21 -19.34 13.12
C LYS A 58 -15.23 -17.83 13.35
N PRO A 59 -14.51 -17.33 14.39
CA PRO A 59 -14.41 -15.90 14.64
C PRO A 59 -13.61 -15.18 13.53
N ILE A 60 -13.90 -13.88 13.34
CA ILE A 60 -13.16 -13.02 12.42
C ILE A 60 -11.74 -12.77 12.94
N GLU A 61 -11.57 -12.52 14.24
CA GLU A 61 -10.25 -12.38 14.85
C GLU A 61 -9.60 -13.74 15.09
N ASP A 62 -8.33 -13.86 14.69
CA ASP A 62 -7.49 -15.04 14.90
C ASP A 62 -6.11 -14.56 15.39
N ARG A 63 -6.04 -14.21 16.68
CA ARG A 63 -4.83 -13.61 17.27
C ARG A 63 -3.57 -14.46 17.07
N PRO A 64 -3.59 -15.80 17.26
CA PRO A 64 -2.40 -16.62 17.00
C PRO A 64 -1.94 -16.54 15.54
N ARG A 65 -2.87 -16.56 14.58
CA ARG A 65 -2.53 -16.43 13.15
C ARG A 65 -2.02 -15.04 12.80
N GLU A 66 -2.64 -14.00 13.34
CA GLU A 66 -2.25 -12.59 13.15
C GLU A 66 -0.82 -12.37 13.68
N ALA A 67 -0.51 -12.84 14.89
CA ALA A 67 0.83 -12.76 15.48
C ALA A 67 1.88 -13.53 14.67
N ALA A 68 1.56 -14.74 14.20
CA ALA A 68 2.46 -15.53 13.35
C ALA A 68 2.75 -14.84 12.01
N LEU A 69 1.76 -14.20 11.40
CA LEU A 69 1.95 -13.41 10.18
C LEU A 69 2.89 -12.22 10.44
N LEU A 70 2.63 -11.43 11.48
CA LEU A 70 3.44 -10.25 11.80
C LEU A 70 4.90 -10.62 12.11
N THR A 71 5.11 -11.67 12.89
CA THR A 71 6.46 -12.20 13.18
C THR A 71 7.19 -12.63 11.90
N SER A 72 6.49 -13.31 10.98
CA SER A 72 7.07 -13.69 9.69
C SER A 72 7.38 -12.48 8.81
N VAL A 73 6.53 -11.45 8.84
CA VAL A 73 6.72 -10.20 8.09
C VAL A 73 7.97 -9.47 8.57
N GLU A 74 8.14 -9.29 9.88
CA GLU A 74 9.32 -8.62 10.47
C GLU A 74 10.63 -9.32 10.07
N LYS A 75 10.65 -10.65 10.15
CA LYS A 75 11.80 -11.45 9.74
C LYS A 75 12.15 -11.24 8.26
N ARG A 76 11.14 -11.30 7.37
CA ARG A 76 11.33 -11.13 5.92
C ARG A 76 11.69 -9.70 5.55
N ALA A 77 11.14 -8.72 6.26
CA ALA A 77 11.47 -7.31 6.09
C ALA A 77 12.96 -7.08 6.35
N THR A 78 13.47 -7.58 7.47
CA THR A 78 14.91 -7.53 7.81
C THR A 78 15.78 -8.11 6.69
N GLN A 79 15.39 -9.27 6.14
CA GLN A 79 16.12 -9.93 5.04
C GLN A 79 16.09 -9.15 3.72
N ALA A 80 15.05 -8.33 3.52
CA ALA A 80 14.85 -7.52 2.32
C ALA A 80 15.38 -6.08 2.46
N GLY A 81 16.03 -5.74 3.59
CA GLY A 81 16.52 -4.39 3.87
C GLY A 81 15.42 -3.39 4.22
N ILE A 82 14.25 -3.89 4.65
CA ILE A 82 13.10 -3.08 5.04
C ILE A 82 13.09 -2.88 6.55
N ASP A 83 12.81 -1.65 7.01
CA ASP A 83 12.53 -1.37 8.41
C ASP A 83 11.43 -2.31 8.94
N PRO A 84 11.75 -3.23 9.89
CA PRO A 84 10.79 -4.20 10.39
C PRO A 84 9.58 -3.55 11.05
N ALA A 85 9.74 -2.39 11.69
CA ALA A 85 8.64 -1.67 12.33
C ALA A 85 7.67 -1.11 11.29
N PHE A 86 8.19 -0.59 10.17
CA PHE A 86 7.38 -0.18 9.04
C PHE A 86 6.60 -1.35 8.44
N ALA A 87 7.27 -2.46 8.12
CA ALA A 87 6.62 -3.62 7.55
C ALA A 87 5.55 -4.17 8.50
N ARG A 88 5.85 -4.27 9.79
CA ARG A 88 4.89 -4.68 10.82
C ARG A 88 3.65 -3.78 10.81
N ARG A 89 3.84 -2.46 10.92
CA ARG A 89 2.74 -1.49 10.97
C ARG A 89 1.87 -1.55 9.73
N PHE A 90 2.49 -1.64 8.55
CA PHE A 90 1.76 -1.83 7.30
C PHE A 90 0.90 -3.10 7.32
N PHE A 91 1.42 -4.24 7.78
CA PHE A 91 0.63 -5.47 7.83
C PHE A 91 -0.41 -5.49 8.96
N GLU A 92 -0.23 -4.74 10.04
CA GLU A 92 -1.29 -4.46 11.04
C GLU A 92 -2.47 -3.72 10.39
N ASP A 93 -2.19 -2.71 9.55
CA ASP A 93 -3.21 -2.01 8.76
C ASP A 93 -3.93 -2.96 7.80
N GLN A 94 -3.19 -3.84 7.11
CA GLN A 94 -3.77 -4.85 6.21
C GLN A 94 -4.68 -5.85 6.92
N ILE A 95 -4.33 -6.25 8.15
CA ILE A 95 -5.16 -7.12 8.98
C ILE A 95 -6.43 -6.37 9.40
N THR A 96 -6.29 -5.14 9.88
CA THR A 96 -7.41 -4.29 10.32
C THR A 96 -8.41 -4.07 9.19
N ALA A 97 -7.94 -3.62 8.02
CA ALA A 97 -8.76 -3.44 6.83
C ALA A 97 -9.51 -4.72 6.40
N SER A 98 -8.82 -5.88 6.45
CA SER A 98 -9.45 -7.16 6.14
C SER A 98 -10.53 -7.53 7.16
N LYS A 99 -10.33 -7.24 8.45
CA LYS A 99 -11.33 -7.45 9.51
C LYS A 99 -12.53 -6.51 9.32
N ASP A 100 -12.32 -5.26 8.92
CA ASP A 100 -13.39 -4.31 8.63
C ASP A 100 -14.33 -4.84 7.53
N VAL A 101 -13.77 -5.31 6.41
CA VAL A 101 -14.54 -5.92 5.32
C VAL A 101 -15.29 -7.17 5.80
N GLN A 102 -14.62 -8.06 6.54
CA GLN A 102 -15.26 -9.26 7.08
C GLN A 102 -16.43 -8.92 8.03
N ASN A 103 -16.26 -7.91 8.89
CA ASN A 103 -17.29 -7.46 9.82
C ASN A 103 -18.50 -6.87 9.08
N ALA A 104 -18.27 -6.04 8.07
CA ALA A 104 -19.34 -5.48 7.24
C ALA A 104 -20.12 -6.60 6.53
N LEU A 105 -19.44 -7.59 5.94
CA LEU A 105 -20.07 -8.75 5.33
C LEU A 105 -20.88 -9.57 6.33
N PHE A 106 -20.33 -9.87 7.50
CA PHE A 106 -21.06 -10.58 8.56
C PHE A 106 -22.30 -9.81 9.02
N ALA A 107 -22.21 -8.48 9.15
CA ALA A 107 -23.37 -7.65 9.49
C ALA A 107 -24.45 -7.74 8.42
N THR A 108 -24.08 -7.63 7.14
CA THR A 108 -25.00 -7.82 6.01
C THR A 108 -25.66 -9.19 6.04
N TRP A 109 -24.90 -10.26 6.26
CA TRP A 109 -25.44 -11.63 6.24
C TRP A 109 -26.34 -11.95 7.44
N ARG A 110 -26.10 -11.32 8.60
CA ARG A 110 -27.02 -11.39 9.74
C ARG A 110 -28.36 -10.70 9.45
N ALA A 111 -28.34 -9.57 8.75
CA ALA A 111 -29.54 -8.83 8.38
C ALA A 111 -30.29 -9.43 7.19
N THR A 112 -29.62 -10.27 6.39
CA THR A 112 -30.15 -10.83 5.15
C THR A 112 -29.90 -12.33 5.08
N ARG A 113 -29.09 -12.79 4.12
CA ARG A 113 -28.62 -14.17 3.99
C ARG A 113 -27.17 -14.17 3.50
N PRO A 114 -26.36 -15.17 3.88
CA PRO A 114 -25.03 -15.34 3.32
C PRO A 114 -25.09 -15.69 1.81
N PRO A 115 -23.99 -15.51 1.06
CA PRO A 115 -23.91 -15.90 -0.33
C PRO A 115 -24.09 -17.41 -0.47
N ALA A 116 -24.79 -17.84 -1.53
CA ALA A 116 -24.97 -19.26 -1.83
C ALA A 116 -23.64 -19.91 -2.29
N GLY A 117 -23.56 -21.23 -2.12
CA GLY A 117 -22.44 -22.06 -2.57
C GLY A 117 -21.31 -22.19 -1.54
N THR A 118 -20.58 -23.29 -1.67
CA THR A 118 -19.47 -23.64 -0.77
C THR A 118 -18.32 -22.65 -0.92
N PRO A 119 -17.85 -22.02 0.17
CA PRO A 119 -16.69 -21.14 0.09
C PRO A 119 -15.42 -21.92 -0.25
N PRO A 120 -14.41 -21.29 -0.89
CA PRO A 120 -13.11 -21.91 -1.07
C PRO A 120 -12.49 -22.23 0.29
N ASP A 121 -11.77 -23.35 0.37
CA ASP A 121 -11.11 -23.73 1.61
C ASP A 121 -10.09 -22.68 2.07
N LEU A 122 -10.12 -22.33 3.36
CA LEU A 122 -9.25 -21.30 3.91
C LEU A 122 -7.80 -21.76 3.92
N ALA A 123 -7.53 -23.02 4.27
CA ALA A 123 -6.17 -23.52 4.45
C ALA A 123 -5.45 -23.77 3.12
N THR A 124 -6.14 -24.41 2.17
CA THR A 124 -5.55 -24.95 0.95
C THR A 124 -5.75 -24.06 -0.27
N SER A 125 -6.70 -23.11 -0.25
CA SER A 125 -6.95 -22.19 -1.36
C SER A 125 -6.67 -20.73 -1.03
N THR A 126 -7.26 -20.20 0.05
CA THR A 126 -7.20 -18.76 0.33
C THR A 126 -5.88 -18.33 0.99
N ARG A 127 -5.39 -19.08 1.99
CA ARG A 127 -4.10 -18.77 2.65
C ARG A 127 -2.90 -18.77 1.70
N PRO A 128 -2.74 -19.72 0.75
CA PRO A 128 -1.65 -19.65 -0.23
C PRO A 128 -1.69 -18.39 -1.12
N LYS A 129 -2.89 -17.86 -1.44
CA LYS A 129 -3.02 -16.60 -2.17
C LYS A 129 -2.59 -15.41 -1.31
N LEU A 130 -3.01 -15.39 -0.04
CA LEU A 130 -2.58 -14.38 0.93
C LEU A 130 -1.05 -14.39 1.10
N ASP A 131 -0.44 -15.58 1.22
CA ASP A 131 1.00 -15.71 1.43
C ASP A 131 1.81 -15.23 0.21
N ARG A 132 1.34 -15.49 -1.02
CA ARG A 132 1.92 -14.93 -2.25
C ARG A 132 1.83 -13.41 -2.29
N LEU A 133 0.67 -12.86 -1.94
CA LEU A 133 0.49 -11.40 -1.88
C LEU A 133 1.35 -10.77 -0.80
N THR A 134 1.52 -11.40 0.36
CA THR A 134 2.45 -10.94 1.40
C THR A 134 3.88 -10.80 0.86
N GLN A 135 4.36 -11.74 0.05
CA GLN A 135 5.70 -11.67 -0.56
C GLN A 135 5.80 -10.54 -1.60
N ALA A 136 4.80 -10.41 -2.46
CA ALA A 136 4.75 -9.33 -3.45
C ALA A 136 4.67 -7.96 -2.77
N MET A 137 3.89 -7.83 -1.70
CA MET A 137 3.77 -6.59 -0.93
C MET A 137 5.07 -6.23 -0.24
N LEU A 138 5.80 -7.18 0.35
CA LEU A 138 7.15 -6.91 0.90
C LEU A 138 8.10 -6.39 -0.19
N THR A 139 8.05 -6.96 -1.39
CA THR A 139 8.84 -6.44 -2.53
C THR A 139 8.43 -5.00 -2.88
N GLY A 140 7.13 -4.71 -2.89
CA GLY A 140 6.60 -3.36 -3.10
C GLY A 140 7.01 -2.39 -1.99
N LEU A 141 7.00 -2.81 -0.73
CA LEU A 141 7.43 -1.99 0.41
C LEU A 141 8.89 -1.57 0.30
N ALA A 142 9.78 -2.47 -0.13
CA ALA A 142 11.19 -2.13 -0.37
C ALA A 142 11.36 -1.01 -1.40
N GLN A 143 10.49 -0.93 -2.41
CA GLN A 143 10.51 0.14 -3.42
C GLN A 143 9.93 1.46 -2.89
N VAL A 144 8.98 1.39 -1.94
CA VAL A 144 8.32 2.57 -1.36
C VAL A 144 9.11 3.16 -0.18
N GLU A 145 9.93 2.36 0.47
CA GLU A 145 10.67 2.78 1.67
C GLU A 145 11.56 4.02 1.50
N PRO A 146 12.30 4.22 0.40
CA PRO A 146 13.04 5.46 0.19
C PRO A 146 12.14 6.69 0.04
N LEU A 147 10.88 6.49 -0.38
CA LEU A 147 9.91 7.56 -0.66
C LEU A 147 9.13 8.00 0.58
N ARG A 148 9.17 7.20 1.64
CA ARG A 148 8.30 7.33 2.81
C ARG A 148 8.42 8.66 3.55
N ALA A 149 9.64 9.19 3.58
CA ALA A 149 9.98 10.44 4.24
C ALA A 149 9.97 11.64 3.27
N ALA A 150 9.68 11.44 1.99
CA ALA A 150 9.58 12.53 1.04
C ALA A 150 8.41 13.46 1.43
N PRO A 151 8.58 14.79 1.35
CA PRO A 151 7.53 15.75 1.73
C PRO A 151 6.22 15.59 0.95
N ASP A 152 6.28 15.03 -0.26
CA ASP A 152 5.15 14.85 -1.16
C ASP A 152 4.55 13.43 -1.12
N CYS A 153 5.07 12.52 -0.27
CA CYS A 153 4.63 11.13 -0.21
C CYS A 153 3.11 11.00 -0.05
N GLN A 154 2.51 11.77 0.87
CA GLN A 154 1.08 11.69 1.16
C GLN A 154 0.23 12.07 -0.05
N MET A 155 0.59 13.16 -0.74
CA MET A 155 -0.11 13.64 -1.92
C MET A 155 -0.01 12.62 -3.06
N ARG A 156 1.17 12.03 -3.25
CA ARG A 156 1.41 11.01 -4.28
C ARG A 156 0.65 9.73 -4.00
N LEU A 157 0.66 9.27 -2.75
CA LEU A 157 -0.12 8.12 -2.31
C LEU A 157 -1.64 8.37 -2.49
N ALA A 158 -2.14 9.55 -2.10
CA ALA A 158 -3.55 9.89 -2.31
C ALA A 158 -3.94 9.89 -3.79
N ARG A 159 -3.09 10.42 -4.66
CA ARG A 159 -3.29 10.36 -6.11
C ARG A 159 -3.32 8.91 -6.61
N SER A 160 -2.39 8.07 -6.19
CA SER A 160 -2.39 6.64 -6.56
C SER A 160 -3.66 5.93 -6.10
N ILE A 161 -4.14 6.19 -4.87
CA ILE A 161 -5.38 5.62 -4.33
C ILE A 161 -6.59 6.11 -5.15
N ALA A 162 -6.69 7.41 -5.42
CA ALA A 162 -7.79 8.00 -6.18
C ALA A 162 -7.86 7.43 -7.60
N ASN A 163 -6.71 7.37 -8.29
CA ASN A 163 -6.59 6.79 -9.62
C ASN A 163 -7.02 5.31 -9.64
N TRP A 164 -6.56 4.53 -8.65
CA TRP A 164 -6.95 3.12 -8.53
C TRP A 164 -8.47 2.98 -8.36
N LYS A 165 -9.06 3.72 -7.41
CA LYS A 165 -10.51 3.68 -7.15
C LYS A 165 -11.34 4.03 -8.38
N ALA A 166 -10.91 5.04 -9.15
CA ALA A 166 -11.57 5.45 -10.37
C ALA A 166 -11.53 4.36 -11.45
N LEU A 167 -10.39 3.68 -11.61
CA LEU A 167 -10.22 2.62 -12.62
C LEU A 167 -10.99 1.34 -12.29
N THR A 168 -11.05 0.95 -11.01
CA THR A 168 -11.61 -0.34 -10.60
C THR A 168 -13.07 -0.29 -10.15
N ARG A 169 -13.74 0.86 -10.24
CA ARG A 169 -15.12 1.08 -9.75
C ARG A 169 -15.31 0.56 -8.32
N TYR A 170 -14.36 0.89 -7.45
CA TYR A 170 -14.30 0.39 -6.09
C TYR A 170 -15.53 0.84 -5.28
N ASP A 171 -16.23 -0.09 -4.63
CA ASP A 171 -17.40 0.25 -3.81
C ASP A 171 -17.01 1.02 -2.53
N ALA A 172 -17.97 1.68 -1.89
CA ALA A 172 -17.71 2.55 -0.74
C ALA A 172 -17.12 1.80 0.47
N ASN A 173 -17.55 0.56 0.72
CA ASN A 173 -17.07 -0.25 1.84
C ASN A 173 -15.62 -0.68 1.62
N GLN A 174 -15.31 -1.11 0.39
CA GLN A 174 -13.94 -1.44 0.00
C GLN A 174 -13.06 -0.20 0.02
N ALA A 175 -13.57 0.97 -0.41
CA ALA A 175 -12.82 2.21 -0.47
C ALA A 175 -12.31 2.69 0.91
N GLN A 176 -13.11 2.51 1.95
CA GLN A 176 -12.69 2.82 3.33
C GLN A 176 -11.63 1.83 3.81
N ALA A 177 -11.85 0.54 3.63
CA ALA A 177 -10.88 -0.48 4.05
C ALA A 177 -9.54 -0.34 3.32
N LEU A 178 -9.53 0.08 2.04
CA LEU A 178 -8.28 0.38 1.32
C LEU A 178 -7.55 1.59 1.89
N ASN A 179 -8.27 2.61 2.36
CA ASN A 179 -7.65 3.74 3.07
C ASN A 179 -7.00 3.27 4.39
N THR A 180 -7.71 2.45 5.17
CA THR A 180 -7.18 1.83 6.40
C THR A 180 -5.89 1.06 6.09
N ALA A 181 -5.91 0.21 5.07
CA ALA A 181 -4.81 -0.64 4.65
C ALA A 181 -3.53 0.16 4.29
N LEU A 182 -3.68 1.40 3.83
CA LEU A 182 -2.58 2.24 3.33
C LEU A 182 -2.24 3.40 4.29
N SER A 183 -2.80 3.40 5.50
CA SER A 183 -2.76 4.55 6.42
C SER A 183 -1.37 4.85 6.99
N HIS A 184 -0.44 3.89 7.01
CA HIS A 184 0.94 4.12 7.46
C HIS A 184 1.98 3.88 6.37
N VAL A 185 1.60 4.05 5.10
CA VAL A 185 2.55 3.95 3.99
C VAL A 185 3.53 5.12 3.97
N CYS A 186 3.13 6.35 4.36
CA CYS A 186 4.04 7.50 4.47
C CYS A 186 4.40 7.76 5.94
N ALA A 187 5.61 8.27 6.21
CA ALA A 187 6.09 8.49 7.58
C ALA A 187 5.27 9.55 8.34
N ALA A 188 4.76 10.57 7.62
CA ALA A 188 3.90 11.62 8.18
C ALA A 188 2.42 11.20 8.35
N GLY A 189 2.09 9.91 8.16
CA GLY A 189 0.72 9.38 8.24
C GLY A 189 0.07 9.16 6.87
N GLY A 190 -1.22 8.80 6.86
CA GLY A 190 -1.92 8.29 5.68
C GLY A 190 -2.32 9.35 4.66
N ALA A 191 -2.77 8.89 3.50
CA ALA A 191 -3.33 9.74 2.44
C ALA A 191 -4.56 10.58 2.87
N SER A 192 -5.21 10.23 3.98
CA SER A 192 -6.31 11.01 4.56
C SER A 192 -5.86 12.17 5.45
N ALA A 193 -4.55 12.34 5.69
CA ALA A 193 -4.02 13.41 6.53
C ALA A 193 -3.82 14.75 5.79
N ILE A 194 -4.11 14.79 4.49
CA ILE A 194 -3.92 15.95 3.60
C ILE A 194 -5.22 16.72 3.32
N GLY A 195 -6.31 16.42 4.05
CA GLY A 195 -7.59 17.11 3.94
C GLY A 195 -8.66 16.51 4.83
#